data_AF-A0A225US37-F1
#
_entry.id   AF-A0A225US37-F1
#
_cell.length_a   1.000
_cell.length_b   1.000
_cell.length_c   1.000
_cell.angle_alpha   90.00
_cell.angle_beta   90.00
_cell.angle_gamma   90.00
#
_symmetry.space_group_name_H-M   'P 1'
#
loop_
_entity.id
_entity.type
_entity.pdbx_description
1 polymer ?
#
loop_
_entity_poly.entity_id
_entity_poly.type
_entity_poly.pdbx_seq_one_letter_code
_entity_poly.pdbx_strand_id
1 'polypeptide(L)'
;MRILKLKRIADPKDPVTAPATLANGFDAAMELIRLSKEAGMIPGSSDANARFDLELDVIQTTSRDLFQKLKVLVDEVPQSPDPLPLTTTDAVDNLTVSSHYASAAEDGSDTS
;
A
#
# COMPACT_ATOMS: atom_id res chain seq x y z
N MET A 1 8.52 33.60 -3.19
CA MET A 1 7.97 32.23 -3.09
C MET A 1 7.38 32.04 -1.70
N ARG A 2 6.09 31.70 -1.58
CA ARG A 2 5.44 31.41 -0.29
C ARG A 2 5.34 29.90 -0.12
N ILE A 3 5.71 29.40 1.05
CA ILE A 3 5.78 27.97 1.32
C ILE A 3 4.73 27.66 2.40
N LEU A 4 3.77 26.80 2.06
CA LEU A 4 2.87 26.23 3.04
C LEU A 4 3.64 25.22 3.89
N LYS A 5 3.65 25.42 5.21
CA LYS A 5 4.26 24.48 6.15
C LYS A 5 3.21 23.49 6.62
N LEU A 6 3.27 22.26 6.13
CA LEU A 6 2.47 21.15 6.64
C LEU A 6 3.29 20.36 7.66
N LYS A 7 2.65 19.98 8.77
CA LYS A 7 3.23 19.06 9.75
C LYS A 7 2.50 17.74 9.68
N ARG A 8 3.24 16.67 9.40
CA ARG A 8 2.73 15.30 9.47
C ARG A 8 2.61 14.88 10.94
N ILE A 9 1.45 14.35 11.33
CA ILE A 9 1.21 13.79 12.66
C ILE A 9 1.17 12.26 12.60
N ALA A 10 0.64 11.71 11.51
CA ALA A 10 0.52 10.29 11.31
C ALA A 10 0.58 9.95 9.81
N ASP A 11 0.75 8.66 9.50
CA ASP A 11 0.53 8.14 8.16
C ASP A 11 -0.99 8.03 7.88
N PRO A 12 -1.44 8.27 6.64
CA PRO A 12 -2.82 7.99 6.23
C PRO A 12 -3.13 6.51 6.45
N LYS A 13 -4.20 6.23 7.19
CA LYS A 13 -4.69 4.87 7.42
C LYS A 13 -5.73 4.44 6.38
N ASP A 14 -6.39 5.43 5.78
CA ASP A 14 -7.46 5.27 4.81
C ASP A 14 -7.02 5.79 3.45
N PRO A 15 -7.62 5.30 2.35
CA PRO A 15 -7.44 5.87 1.02
C PRO A 15 -7.73 7.36 1.01
N VAL A 16 -6.76 8.13 0.50
CA VAL A 16 -6.94 9.56 0.28
C VAL A 16 -7.75 9.81 -1.00
N THR A 17 -8.58 10.85 -1.00
CA THR A 17 -9.41 11.17 -2.17
C THR A 17 -8.68 12.13 -3.11
N ALA A 18 -8.83 11.92 -4.42
CA ALA A 18 -8.25 12.82 -5.41
C ALA A 18 -8.82 14.26 -5.26
N PRO A 19 -7.97 15.30 -5.32
CA PRO A 19 -8.42 16.68 -5.19
C PRO A 19 -9.22 17.12 -6.44
N ALA A 20 -10.31 17.86 -6.21
CA ALA A 20 -11.07 18.46 -7.29
C ALA A 20 -10.30 19.63 -7.93
N THR A 21 -10.49 19.84 -9.24
CA THR A 21 -10.01 21.05 -9.90
C THR A 21 -11.07 22.13 -9.75
N LEU A 22 -10.77 23.17 -8.97
CA LEU A 22 -11.71 24.24 -8.62
C LEU A 22 -11.25 25.57 -9.20
N ALA A 23 -12.19 26.38 -9.69
CA ALA A 23 -11.90 27.68 -10.30
C ALA A 23 -11.68 28.81 -9.29
N ASN A 24 -12.12 28.62 -8.04
CA ASN A 24 -11.97 29.58 -6.96
C ASN A 24 -10.79 29.23 -6.07
N GLY A 25 -9.95 30.23 -5.75
CA GLY A 25 -8.76 30.05 -4.92
C GLY A 25 -9.08 29.60 -3.50
N PHE A 26 -10.15 30.14 -2.90
CA PHE A 26 -10.57 29.73 -1.55
C PHE A 26 -11.03 28.27 -1.52
N ASP A 27 -11.88 27.86 -2.47
CA ASP A 27 -12.36 26.47 -2.51
C ASP A 27 -11.23 25.50 -2.80
N ALA A 28 -10.29 25.88 -3.69
CA ALA A 28 -9.08 25.11 -3.94
C ALA A 28 -8.21 24.97 -2.68
N ALA A 29 -8.08 26.03 -1.88
CA ALA A 29 -7.34 25.98 -0.62
C ALA A 29 -8.05 25.10 0.42
N MET A 30 -9.38 25.14 0.47
CA MET A 30 -10.18 24.24 1.32
C MET A 30 -10.00 22.78 0.93
N GLU A 31 -9.94 22.46 -0.37
CA GLU A 31 -9.61 21.13 -0.86
C GLU A 31 -8.21 20.67 -0.46
N LEU A 32 -7.21 21.56 -0.53
CA LEU A 32 -5.85 21.24 -0.06
C LEU A 32 -5.81 20.95 1.45
N ILE A 33 -6.57 21.71 2.25
CA ILE A 33 -6.70 21.48 3.69
C ILE A 33 -7.41 20.14 3.96
N ARG A 34 -8.47 19.82 3.21
CA ARG A 34 -9.17 18.52 3.30
C ARG A 34 -8.21 17.36 3.04
N LEU A 35 -7.49 17.40 1.91
CA LEU A 35 -6.51 16.38 1.54
C LEU A 35 -5.40 16.25 2.60
N SER A 36 -4.91 17.36 3.14
CA SER A 36 -3.92 17.35 4.22
C SER A 36 -4.44 16.63 5.47
N LYS A 37 -5.71 16.85 5.83
CA LYS A 37 -6.33 16.18 6.99
C LYS A 37 -6.49 14.68 6.79
N GLU A 38 -6.95 14.26 5.61
CA GLU A 38 -7.03 12.84 5.22
C GLU A 38 -5.64 12.16 5.31
N ALA A 39 -4.60 12.91 4.98
CA ALA A 39 -3.20 12.47 5.08
C ALA A 39 -2.62 12.44 6.50
N GLY A 40 -3.40 12.78 7.54
CA GLY A 40 -2.89 12.92 8.91
C GLY A 40 -1.94 14.11 9.07
N MET A 41 -2.07 15.14 8.23
CA MET A 41 -1.30 16.37 8.28
C MET A 41 -2.16 17.53 8.79
N ILE A 42 -1.53 18.40 9.57
CA ILE A 42 -2.12 19.68 9.98
C ILE A 42 -1.33 20.82 9.36
N PRO A 43 -2.01 21.86 8.87
CA PRO A 43 -1.35 23.12 8.59
C PRO A 43 -0.62 23.58 9.84
N GLY A 44 0.68 23.87 9.71
CA GLY A 44 1.42 24.54 10.78
C GLY A 44 0.86 25.94 11.02
N SER A 45 1.34 26.62 12.06
CA SER A 45 1.05 28.04 12.24
C SER A 45 1.59 28.80 11.02
N SER A 46 0.74 29.05 10.04
CA SER A 46 1.00 30.07 9.04
C SER A 46 0.94 31.41 9.75
N ASP A 47 1.85 32.32 9.39
CA ASP A 47 1.72 33.71 9.80
C ASP A 47 0.29 34.17 9.45
N ALA A 48 -0.47 34.61 10.46
CA ALA A 48 -1.86 35.01 10.30
C ALA A 48 -2.00 36.26 9.42
N ASN A 49 -0.89 36.99 9.19
CA ASN A 49 -0.79 38.05 8.19
C ASN A 49 -0.51 37.53 6.76
N ALA A 50 -0.09 36.28 6.60
CA ALA A 50 0.16 35.61 5.31
C ALA A 50 -1.03 34.75 4.86
N ARG A 51 -2.26 35.26 5.05
CA ARG A 51 -3.50 34.58 4.64
C ARG A 51 -3.39 34.23 3.15
N PHE A 52 -3.28 32.94 2.86
CA PHE A 52 -3.15 32.29 1.54
C PHE A 52 -3.10 33.18 0.28
N ASP A 53 -2.04 33.97 0.05
CA ASP A 53 -1.73 34.44 -1.32
C ASP A 53 -1.00 33.32 -2.09
N LEU A 54 -1.56 32.12 -2.05
CA LEU A 54 -1.10 31.03 -2.90
C LEU A 54 -1.91 31.11 -4.18
N GLU A 55 -1.22 31.28 -5.32
CA GLU A 55 -1.89 31.34 -6.62
C GLU A 55 -2.67 30.05 -6.88
N LEU A 56 -3.79 30.15 -7.60
CA LEU A 56 -4.71 29.04 -7.82
C LEU A 56 -4.02 27.82 -8.46
N ASP A 57 -3.16 28.08 -9.45
CA ASP A 57 -2.34 27.08 -10.12
C ASP A 57 -1.37 26.39 -9.16
N VAL A 58 -0.76 27.13 -8.23
CA VAL A 58 0.14 26.59 -7.21
C VAL A 58 -0.64 25.72 -6.24
N ILE A 59 -1.84 26.13 -5.80
CA ILE A 59 -2.70 25.30 -4.94
C ILE A 59 -3.05 23.99 -5.66
N GLN A 60 -3.53 24.07 -6.89
CA GLN A 60 -3.94 22.90 -7.68
C GLN A 60 -2.77 21.95 -7.95
N THR A 61 -1.62 22.49 -8.32
CA THR A 61 -0.41 21.70 -8.59
C THR A 61 0.09 21.03 -7.31
N THR A 62 0.10 21.76 -6.19
CA THR A 62 0.49 21.22 -4.88
C THR A 62 -0.46 20.12 -4.42
N SER A 63 -1.77 20.30 -4.56
CA SER A 63 -2.76 19.27 -4.21
C SER A 63 -2.54 17.98 -5.01
N ARG A 64 -2.26 18.11 -6.31
CA ARG A 64 -2.01 16.95 -7.19
C ARG A 64 -0.71 16.22 -6.82
N ASP A 65 0.37 16.97 -6.60
CA ASP A 65 1.67 16.42 -6.19
C ASP A 65 1.56 15.70 -4.83
N LEU A 66 0.89 16.34 -3.86
CA LEU A 66 0.63 15.76 -2.55
C LEU A 66 -0.19 14.46 -2.68
N PHE A 67 -1.27 14.46 -3.47
CA PHE A 67 -2.08 13.26 -3.68
C PHE A 67 -1.27 12.10 -4.26
N GLN A 68 -0.42 12.33 -5.28
CA GLN A 68 0.40 11.25 -5.85
C GLN A 68 1.40 10.68 -4.84
N LYS A 69 2.00 11.53 -4.00
CA LYS A 69 2.90 11.09 -2.93
C LYS A 69 2.18 10.25 -1.88
N LEU A 70 0.95 10.61 -1.53
CA LEU A 70 0.14 9.88 -0.56
C LEU A 70 -0.39 8.57 -1.12
N LYS A 71 -0.74 8.53 -2.40
CA LYS A 71 -1.20 7.32 -3.09
C LYS A 71 -0.18 6.20 -2.99
N VAL A 72 1.10 6.50 -3.20
CA VAL A 72 2.19 5.50 -3.06
C VAL A 72 2.26 4.91 -1.66
N LEU A 73 1.93 5.69 -0.64
CA LEU A 73 2.01 5.24 0.75
C LEU A 73 0.79 4.40 1.18
N VAL A 74 -0.39 4.67 0.64
CA VAL A 74 -1.60 3.88 0.94
C VAL A 74 -1.68 2.63 0.06
N ASP A 75 -1.20 2.71 -1.19
CA ASP A 75 -1.15 1.59 -2.13
C ASP A 75 0.10 0.70 -1.95
N GLU A 76 0.91 0.92 -0.90
CA GLU A 76 2.03 0.05 -0.55
C GLU A 76 1.54 -1.28 0.08
N VAL A 77 0.74 -2.03 -0.68
CA VAL A 77 0.91 -3.48 -0.70
C VAL A 77 2.03 -3.71 -1.69
N PRO A 78 3.19 -4.25 -1.27
CA PRO A 78 4.11 -4.81 -2.24
C PRO A 78 3.30 -5.85 -3.02
N GLN A 79 2.95 -5.58 -4.27
CA GLN A 79 2.82 -6.66 -5.23
C GLN A 79 4.22 -7.25 -5.31
N SER A 80 4.51 -8.17 -4.40
CA SER A 80 5.54 -9.17 -4.61
C SER A 80 5.32 -9.66 -6.03
N PRO A 81 6.26 -9.49 -6.96
CA PRO A 81 6.28 -10.36 -8.11
C PRO A 81 6.69 -11.71 -7.53
N ASP A 82 5.73 -12.47 -7.00
CA ASP A 82 6.00 -13.85 -6.64
C ASP A 82 6.12 -14.61 -7.97
N PRO A 83 7.32 -15.11 -8.33
CA PRO A 83 7.43 -15.99 -9.46
C PRO A 83 6.99 -17.37 -8.94
N LEU A 84 5.72 -17.69 -9.07
CA LEU A 84 5.30 -19.09 -8.97
C LEU A 84 5.59 -19.76 -10.31
N PRO A 85 6.62 -20.61 -10.45
CA PRO A 85 6.62 -21.55 -11.55
C PRO A 85 5.44 -22.50 -11.30
N LEU A 86 4.40 -22.32 -12.11
CA LEU A 86 3.32 -23.30 -12.30
C LEU A 86 3.98 -24.65 -12.62
N THR A 87 4.05 -25.52 -11.60
CA THR A 87 4.19 -26.95 -11.79
C THR A 87 3.05 -27.40 -12.68
N THR A 88 3.34 -27.81 -13.91
CA THR A 88 2.76 -28.98 -14.61
C THR A 88 3.40 -29.06 -15.99
N THR A 89 4.31 -30.01 -16.20
CA THR A 89 4.39 -30.85 -17.42
C THR A 89 5.37 -31.99 -17.13
N ASP A 90 4.79 -33.12 -16.78
CA ASP A 90 5.14 -34.48 -17.22
C ASP A 90 6.53 -34.69 -17.85
N ALA A 91 7.42 -35.31 -17.09
CA ALA A 91 8.55 -36.05 -17.62
C ALA A 91 8.69 -37.34 -16.81
N VAL A 92 7.99 -38.37 -17.30
CA VAL A 92 8.35 -39.78 -17.14
C VAL A 92 9.88 -39.92 -17.18
N ASP A 93 10.49 -40.44 -16.12
CA ASP A 93 11.35 -41.63 -16.25
C ASP A 93 11.93 -42.09 -14.89
N ASN A 94 11.72 -43.39 -14.69
CA ASN A 94 12.63 -44.34 -14.08
C ASN A 94 12.72 -44.55 -12.55
N LEU A 95 12.12 -45.70 -12.18
CA LEU A 95 12.76 -46.84 -11.50
C LEU A 95 13.14 -46.67 -10.02
N THR A 96 12.31 -47.24 -9.15
CA THR A 96 12.60 -48.52 -8.46
C THR A 96 11.75 -48.56 -7.20
N VAL A 97 10.62 -49.25 -7.29
CA VAL A 97 9.89 -49.69 -6.09
C VAL A 97 10.72 -50.81 -5.47
N SER A 98 11.42 -50.51 -4.38
CA SER A 98 11.90 -51.54 -3.45
C SER A 98 11.44 -51.20 -2.05
N SER A 99 10.21 -51.58 -1.74
CA SER A 99 9.68 -51.58 -0.39
C SER A 99 10.20 -52.84 0.34
N HIS A 100 11.13 -52.67 1.26
CA HIS A 100 11.44 -53.70 2.26
C HIS A 100 10.73 -53.36 3.57
N TYR A 101 9.56 -53.97 3.79
CA TYR A 101 9.03 -54.15 5.14
C TYR A 101 8.98 -55.65 5.42
N ALA A 102 9.92 -56.10 6.25
CA ALA A 102 9.88 -57.41 6.87
C ALA A 102 9.17 -57.28 8.21
N SER A 103 7.91 -57.71 8.27
CA SER A 103 7.18 -57.91 9.53
C SER A 103 7.10 -59.41 9.77
N ALA A 104 7.97 -59.92 10.64
CA ALA A 104 7.81 -61.24 11.23
C ALA A 104 6.82 -61.08 12.39
N ALA A 105 5.59 -61.55 12.21
CA ALA A 105 4.68 -61.77 13.33
C ALA A 105 4.99 -63.15 13.91
N GLU A 106 5.28 -63.14 15.20
CA GLU A 106 5.50 -64.28 16.07
C GLU A 106 4.19 -64.98 16.48
N ASP A 107 4.37 -66.25 16.82
CA ASP A 107 3.57 -67.08 17.73
C ASP A 107 2.16 -67.55 17.33
N GLY A 108 2.01 -68.86 17.36
CA GLY A 108 0.84 -69.64 17.00
C GLY A 108 1.09 -71.11 17.32
N SER A 109 1.31 -71.36 18.61
CA SER A 109 1.42 -72.71 19.19
C SER A 109 0.14 -73.55 19.03
N ASP A 110 0.36 -74.86 19.21
CA ASP A 110 -0.58 -75.96 19.49
C ASP A 110 -1.43 -76.55 18.37
N THR A 111 -0.94 -77.68 17.84
CA THR A 111 -1.75 -78.90 17.74
C THR A 111 -0.86 -80.14 17.94
N SER A 112 -1.01 -80.86 19.07
CA SER A 112 -1.17 -82.33 19.06
C SER A 112 -1.55 -82.90 20.42
#